data_AF-A0A534SMQ7-F1
#
_entry.id   AF-A0A534SMQ7-F1
#
_cell.length_a   1.000
_cell.length_b   1.000
_cell.length_c   1.000
_cell.angle_alpha   90.00
_cell.angle_beta   90.00
_cell.angle_gamma   90.00
#
_symmetry.space_group_name_H-M   'P 1'
#
loop_
_entity.id
_entity.type
_entity.pdbx_description
1 polymer ?
#
loop_
_entity_poly.entity_id
_entity_poly.type
_entity_poly.pdbx_seq_one_letter_code
_entity_poly.pdbx_strand_id
1 'polypeptide(L)'
;AGKFRGGLGFRKRYLILGPCDLQAMFDRVKYPPWGVHAGKAGKSGQITVVKKSGESEVIYKSKGYPLEPGDSIIVETGGGGGYGPPSERPRELVDRDLRRGYVSAEAAAKDYGVKGAQ
;
A
#
# COMPACT_ATOMS: atom_id res chain seq x y z
N ALA A 1 7.14 0.79 9.21
CA ALA A 1 7.01 0.52 10.66
C ALA A 1 7.86 1.52 11.45
N GLY A 2 7.53 1.79 12.71
CA GLY A 2 8.30 2.67 13.60
C GLY A 2 7.65 2.73 14.98
N LYS A 3 8.30 3.37 15.97
CA LYS A 3 7.68 3.71 17.26
C LYS A 3 6.31 4.35 17.03
N PHE A 4 6.27 5.27 16.07
CA PHE A 4 5.03 5.74 15.44
C PHE A 4 5.00 5.25 13.98
N ARG A 5 3.98 4.43 13.66
CA ARG A 5 3.77 3.94 12.30
C ARG A 5 3.35 5.09 11.38
N GLY A 6 3.89 5.13 10.16
CA GLY A 6 3.40 6.05 9.12
C GLY A 6 1.96 5.76 8.70
N GLY A 7 1.31 6.71 8.04
CA GLY A 7 -0.08 6.56 7.57
C GLY A 7 -0.28 5.37 6.63
N LEU A 8 -1.50 4.79 6.61
CA LEU A 8 -1.85 3.77 5.63
C LEU A 8 -2.15 4.41 4.27
N GLY A 9 -1.78 3.70 3.21
CA GLY A 9 -2.40 3.90 1.90
C GLY A 9 -3.76 3.21 1.85
N PHE A 10 -4.35 3.18 0.66
CA PHE A 10 -5.60 2.49 0.37
C PHE A 10 -5.49 1.71 -0.93
N ARG A 11 -6.39 0.74 -1.08
CA ARG A 11 -6.59 0.00 -2.32
C ARG A 11 -8.00 0.24 -2.85
N LYS A 12 -8.11 0.67 -4.10
CA LYS A 12 -9.39 0.82 -4.81
C LYS A 12 -9.34 0.01 -6.09
N ARG A 13 -10.44 -0.67 -6.41
CA ARG A 13 -10.63 -1.35 -7.69
C ARG A 13 -11.77 -0.66 -8.44
N TYR A 14 -11.53 -0.30 -9.68
CA TYR A 14 -12.51 0.23 -10.61
C TYR A 14 -12.77 -0.82 -11.69
N LEU A 15 -14.02 -1.26 -11.83
CA LEU A 15 -14.45 -2.08 -12.96
C LEU A 15 -14.85 -1.16 -14.11
N ILE A 16 -14.30 -1.39 -15.29
CA ILE A 16 -14.59 -0.60 -16.48
C ILE A 16 -15.89 -1.12 -17.09
N LEU A 17 -16.87 -0.23 -17.24
CA LEU A 17 -18.21 -0.55 -17.75
C LEU A 17 -18.43 -0.08 -19.19
N GLY A 18 -17.57 0.78 -19.70
CA GLY A 18 -17.60 1.34 -21.04
C GLY A 18 -16.18 1.62 -21.53
N PRO A 19 -15.91 1.61 -22.85
CA PRO A 19 -14.59 1.91 -23.39
C PRO A 19 -14.07 3.27 -22.90
N CYS A 20 -12.82 3.33 -22.43
CA CYS A 20 -12.19 4.55 -21.97
C CYS A 20 -10.66 4.47 -21.99
N ASP A 21 -10.01 5.61 -21.79
CA ASP A 21 -8.55 5.70 -21.71
C ASP A 21 -8.09 6.02 -20.28
N LEU A 22 -7.15 5.22 -19.76
CA LEU A 22 -6.46 5.50 -18.52
C LEU A 22 -5.28 6.45 -18.76
N GLN A 23 -5.36 7.61 -18.14
CA GLN A 23 -4.21 8.48 -17.91
C GLN A 23 -3.66 8.27 -16.51
N ALA A 24 -2.43 7.76 -16.42
CA ALA A 24 -1.76 7.51 -15.16
C ALA A 24 -0.56 8.46 -14.98
N MET A 25 -0.49 9.11 -13.82
CA MET A 25 0.69 9.85 -13.37
C MET A 25 0.98 9.46 -11.92
N PHE A 26 1.65 8.31 -11.75
CA PHE A 26 2.05 7.80 -10.46
C PHE A 26 3.56 8.00 -10.25
N ASP A 27 3.90 8.93 -9.37
CA ASP A 27 5.29 9.27 -9.03
C ASP A 27 5.74 8.65 -7.71
N ARG A 28 7.04 8.79 -7.39
CA ARG A 28 7.65 8.33 -6.13
C ARG A 28 7.53 6.81 -5.90
N VAL A 29 7.50 6.05 -7.00
CA VAL A 29 7.42 4.59 -6.98
C VAL A 29 8.78 3.95 -6.65
N LYS A 30 9.86 4.42 -7.30
CA LYS A 30 11.22 3.90 -7.08
C LYS A 30 11.77 4.24 -5.70
N TYR A 31 11.36 5.38 -5.15
CA TYR A 31 11.85 5.90 -3.87
C TYR A 31 10.66 6.02 -2.90
N PRO A 32 10.40 4.97 -2.10
CA PRO A 32 9.28 4.97 -1.17
C PRO A 32 9.42 6.08 -0.13
N PRO A 33 8.32 6.48 0.54
CA PRO A 33 8.38 7.39 1.67
C PRO A 33 9.35 6.86 2.74
N TRP A 34 10.43 7.61 3.00
CA TRP A 34 11.46 7.22 3.96
C TRP A 34 10.90 7.21 5.38
N GLY A 35 11.51 6.38 6.23
CA GLY A 35 11.32 6.53 7.67
C GLY A 35 12.29 7.56 8.25
N VAL A 36 12.00 8.04 9.45
CA VAL A 36 12.80 9.06 10.15
C VAL A 36 13.23 8.52 11.51
N HIS A 37 14.44 8.88 11.96
CA HIS A 37 15.02 8.41 13.23
C HIS A 37 14.91 6.89 13.42
N ALA A 38 15.46 6.11 12.49
CA ALA A 38 15.39 4.63 12.47
C ALA A 38 13.99 4.01 12.26
N GLY A 39 12.99 4.81 11.87
CA GLY A 39 11.77 4.28 11.30
C GLY A 39 12.03 3.58 9.96
N LYS A 40 11.24 2.55 9.65
CA LYS A 40 11.28 1.86 8.34
C LYS A 40 10.48 2.64 7.29
N ALA A 41 10.92 2.55 6.04
CA ALA A 41 10.21 3.11 4.90
C ALA A 41 8.78 2.57 4.76
N GLY A 42 7.91 3.38 4.16
CA GLY A 42 6.58 2.98 3.71
C GLY A 42 6.64 2.11 2.46
N LYS A 43 5.49 1.59 2.03
CA LYS A 43 5.37 0.97 0.70
C LYS A 43 5.11 2.06 -0.35
N SER A 44 5.72 1.91 -1.52
CA SER A 44 5.34 2.67 -2.70
C SER A 44 3.93 2.27 -3.17
N GLY A 45 3.24 3.19 -3.84
CA GLY A 45 2.00 2.85 -4.51
C GLY A 45 2.23 2.42 -5.95
N GLN A 46 1.19 1.90 -6.58
CA GLN A 46 1.17 1.41 -7.95
C GLN A 46 -0.25 1.46 -8.53
N ILE A 47 -0.34 1.43 -9.86
CA ILE A 47 -1.58 1.12 -10.57
C ILE A 47 -1.37 -0.20 -11.29
N THR A 48 -2.33 -1.10 -11.19
CA THR A 48 -2.36 -2.36 -11.94
C THR A 48 -3.60 -2.37 -12.83
N VAL A 49 -3.40 -2.56 -14.13
CA VAL A 49 -4.48 -2.90 -15.06
C VAL A 49 -4.61 -4.41 -15.06
N VAL A 50 -5.83 -4.91 -14.91
CA VAL A 50 -6.19 -6.32 -15.03
C VAL A 50 -7.18 -6.44 -16.17
N LYS A 51 -6.76 -7.08 -17.26
CA LYS A 51 -7.59 -7.31 -18.43
C LYS A 51 -8.66 -8.35 -18.11
N LYS A 52 -9.79 -8.30 -18.82
CA LYS A 52 -10.86 -9.33 -18.72
C LYS A 52 -10.33 -10.76 -18.95
N SER A 53 -9.27 -10.92 -19.74
CA SER A 53 -8.60 -12.21 -19.98
C SER A 53 -7.90 -12.79 -18.73
N GLY A 54 -7.71 -11.99 -17.68
CA GLY A 54 -6.94 -12.34 -16.48
C GLY A 54 -5.49 -11.88 -16.53
N GLU A 55 -5.01 -11.38 -17.67
CA GLU A 55 -3.69 -10.75 -17.77
C GLU A 55 -3.64 -9.48 -16.91
N SER A 56 -2.48 -9.21 -16.30
CA SER A 56 -2.31 -7.98 -15.52
C SER A 56 -0.96 -7.35 -15.75
N GLU A 57 -0.94 -6.02 -15.79
CA GLU A 57 0.27 -5.23 -15.93
C GLU A 57 0.30 -4.08 -14.92
N VAL A 58 1.50 -3.71 -14.48
CA VAL A 58 1.71 -2.56 -13.60
C VAL A 58 2.03 -1.35 -14.47
N ILE A 59 1.24 -0.29 -14.31
CA ILE A 59 1.37 0.97 -15.03
C ILE A 59 1.70 2.07 -14.03
N TYR A 60 2.82 2.77 -14.25
CA TYR A 60 3.16 3.94 -13.44
C TYR A 60 2.86 5.25 -14.15
N LYS A 61 3.07 5.29 -15.48
CA LYS A 61 2.80 6.46 -16.31
C LYS A 61 2.18 6.01 -17.63
N SER A 62 1.08 6.63 -18.03
CA SER A 62 0.46 6.41 -19.33
C SER A 62 -0.17 7.71 -19.83
N LYS A 63 -0.19 7.89 -21.15
CA LYS A 63 -0.88 9.00 -21.84
C LYS A 63 -1.99 8.43 -22.72
N GLY A 64 -2.95 7.75 -22.10
CA GLY A 64 -4.08 7.12 -22.79
C GLY A 64 -3.85 5.62 -23.03
N TYR A 65 -3.85 4.85 -21.94
CA TYR A 65 -3.87 3.40 -22.03
C TYR A 65 -5.31 2.93 -22.27
N PRO A 66 -5.62 2.23 -23.36
CA PRO A 66 -7.00 1.86 -23.70
C PRO A 66 -7.54 0.74 -22.81
N LEU A 67 -8.77 0.91 -22.33
CA LEU A 67 -9.48 -0.02 -21.48
C LEU A 67 -10.83 -0.38 -22.08
N GLU A 68 -11.16 -1.66 -21.96
CA GLU A 68 -12.41 -2.24 -22.47
C GLU A 68 -13.36 -2.62 -21.32
N PRO A 69 -14.67 -2.70 -21.58
CA PRO A 69 -15.62 -3.19 -20.59
C PRO A 69 -15.23 -4.58 -20.06
N GLY A 70 -15.17 -4.68 -18.72
CA GLY A 70 -14.73 -5.89 -18.02
C GLY A 70 -13.27 -5.86 -17.57
N ASP A 71 -12.45 -4.93 -18.07
CA ASP A 71 -11.14 -4.65 -17.49
C ASP A 71 -11.30 -4.03 -16.09
N SER A 72 -10.27 -4.13 -15.26
CA SER A 72 -10.21 -3.50 -13.95
C SER A 72 -8.94 -2.70 -13.76
N ILE A 73 -9.06 -1.55 -13.11
CA ILE A 73 -7.92 -0.77 -12.61
C ILE A 73 -7.85 -0.95 -11.10
N ILE A 74 -6.71 -1.38 -10.58
CA ILE A 74 -6.42 -1.43 -9.15
C ILE A 74 -5.45 -0.30 -8.84
N VAL A 75 -5.88 0.64 -8.00
CA VAL A 75 -5.04 1.73 -7.51
C VAL A 75 -4.66 1.43 -6.07
N GLU A 76 -3.37 1.29 -5.82
CA GLU A 76 -2.79 1.10 -4.49
C GLU A 76 -1.95 2.33 -4.16
N THR A 77 -2.39 3.14 -3.20
CA THR A 77 -1.60 4.29 -2.77
C THR A 77 -0.50 3.87 -1.79
N GLY A 78 0.62 4.60 -1.85
CA GLY A 78 1.71 4.40 -0.91
C GLY A 78 1.29 4.74 0.52
N GLY A 79 1.98 4.13 1.49
CA GLY A 79 1.86 4.49 2.90
C GLY A 79 3.00 5.42 3.33
N GLY A 80 2.84 6.08 4.47
CA GLY A 80 3.92 6.88 5.07
C GLY A 80 5.03 6.02 5.67
N GLY A 81 6.26 6.55 5.71
CA GLY A 81 7.33 5.96 6.50
C GLY A 81 7.11 6.14 8.00
N GLY A 82 7.69 5.25 8.80
CA GLY A 82 7.58 5.33 10.26
C GLY A 82 8.55 6.33 10.88
N TYR A 83 8.31 6.67 12.14
CA TYR A 83 9.22 7.45 12.98
C TYR A 83 9.69 6.59 14.16
N GLY A 84 10.99 6.64 14.48
CA GLY A 84 11.56 5.97 15.64
C GLY A 84 11.76 4.45 15.43
N PRO A 85 12.59 3.79 16.25
CA PRO A 85 12.78 2.35 16.19
C PRO A 85 11.45 1.60 16.40
N PRO A 86 11.07 0.64 15.52
CA PRO A 86 9.87 -0.17 15.70
C PRO A 86 9.80 -0.93 17.03
N SER A 87 10.95 -1.36 17.56
CA SER A 87 11.06 -2.05 18.85
C SER A 87 10.64 -1.18 20.04
N GLU A 88 10.58 0.15 19.89
CA GLU A 88 10.09 1.07 20.91
C GLU A 88 8.58 1.34 20.81
N ARG A 89 7.88 0.74 19.84
CA ARG A 89 6.44 0.94 19.72
C ARG A 89 5.73 0.32 20.93
N PRO A 90 4.92 1.08 21.68
CA PRO A 90 4.17 0.53 22.80
C PRO A 90 3.24 -0.60 22.37
N ARG A 91 3.19 -1.67 23.18
CA ARG A 91 2.46 -2.91 22.87
C ARG A 91 0.98 -2.64 22.63
N GLU A 92 0.37 -1.77 23.43
CA GLU A 92 -1.04 -1.38 23.33
C GLU A 92 -1.39 -0.74 21.98
N LEU A 93 -0.44 -0.04 21.35
CA LEU A 93 -0.63 0.53 20.01
C LEU A 93 -0.51 -0.52 18.91
N VAL A 94 0.32 -1.55 19.12
CA VAL A 94 0.39 -2.71 18.22
C VAL A 94 -0.92 -3.49 18.28
N ASP A 95 -1.42 -3.81 19.47
CA ASP A 95 -2.68 -4.55 19.64
C ASP A 95 -3.87 -3.77 19.09
N ARG A 96 -3.90 -2.44 19.28
CA ARG A 96 -4.91 -1.58 18.66
C ARG A 96 -4.88 -1.66 17.13
N ASP A 97 -3.68 -1.60 16.55
CA ASP A 97 -3.52 -1.66 15.09
C ASP A 97 -3.88 -3.06 14.53
N LEU A 98 -3.60 -4.14 15.28
CA LEU A 98 -4.05 -5.50 14.97
C LEU A 98 -5.57 -5.61 14.98
N ARG A 99 -6.23 -5.16 16.06
CA ARG A 99 -7.71 -5.17 16.17
C ARG A 99 -8.39 -4.36 15.07
N ARG A 100 -7.74 -3.29 14.60
CA ARG A 100 -8.24 -2.44 13.50
C ARG A 100 -7.86 -2.93 12.11
N GLY A 101 -7.09 -4.02 12.00
CA GLY A 101 -6.61 -4.54 10.72
C GLY A 101 -5.61 -3.62 10.01
N TYR A 102 -5.00 -2.68 10.72
CA TYR A 102 -3.99 -1.76 10.15
C TYR A 102 -2.63 -2.43 9.98
N VAL A 103 -2.38 -3.47 10.77
CA VAL A 103 -1.17 -4.31 10.72
C VAL A 103 -1.65 -5.75 10.79
N SER A 104 -1.12 -6.64 9.95
CA SER A 104 -1.42 -8.07 10.01
C SER A 104 -0.63 -8.75 11.13
N ALA A 105 -1.02 -9.96 11.55
CA ALA A 105 -0.29 -10.71 12.57
C ALA A 105 1.16 -10.97 12.15
N GLU A 106 1.38 -11.29 10.87
CA GLU A 106 2.71 -11.55 10.30
C GLU A 106 3.55 -10.27 10.31
N ALA A 107 2.96 -9.14 9.92
CA ALA A 107 3.65 -7.85 9.96
C ALA A 107 3.97 -7.42 11.39
N ALA A 108 3.08 -7.68 12.36
CA ALA A 108 3.32 -7.38 13.76
C ALA A 108 4.49 -8.20 14.34
N ALA A 109 4.54 -9.49 14.03
CA ALA A 109 5.65 -10.36 14.43
C ALA A 109 6.97 -9.92 13.80
N LYS A 110 6.96 -9.64 12.49
CA LYS A 110 8.16 -9.24 11.73
C LYS A 110 8.70 -7.86 12.12
N ASP A 111 7.82 -6.87 12.26
CA ASP A 111 8.24 -5.47 12.42
C ASP A 111 8.30 -5.02 13.88
N TYR A 112 7.50 -5.60 14.77
CA TYR A 112 7.40 -5.17 16.17
C TYR A 112 7.73 -6.31 17.17
N GLY A 113 8.00 -7.54 16.71
CA GLY A 113 8.33 -8.67 17.59
C GLY A 113 7.15 -9.20 18.40
N VAL A 114 5.92 -8.82 18.06
CA VAL A 114 4.70 -9.22 18.79
C VAL A 114 4.04 -10.42 18.11
N LYS A 115 3.84 -11.52 18.85
CA LYS A 115 3.10 -12.70 18.37
C LYS A 115 1.65 -12.63 18.83
N GLY A 116 0.71 -12.47 17.89
CA GLY A 116 -0.74 -12.56 18.10
C GLY A 116 -1.37 -11.40 18.89
N ALA A 117 -2.66 -11.17 18.68
CA ALA A 117 -3.47 -10.33 19.56
C ALA A 117 -3.82 -11.16 20.81
N GLN A 118 -3.64 -10.58 22.01
CA GLN A 118 -4.23 -11.11 23.25
C GLN A 118 -5.68 -10.67 23.36
#